data_AF-A0A9E2W6J1-F1
#
_entry.id   AF-A0A9E2W6J1-F1
#
_cell.length_a   1.000
_cell.length_b   1.000
_cell.length_c   1.000
_cell.angle_alpha   90.00
_cell.angle_beta   90.00
_cell.angle_gamma   90.00
#
_symmetry.space_group_name_H-M   'P 1'
#
loop_
_entity.id
_entity.type
_entity.pdbx_description
1 polymer ?
#
loop_
_entity_poly.entity_id
_entity_poly.type
_entity_poly.pdbx_seq_one_letter_code
_entity_poly.pdbx_strand_id
1 'polypeptide(L)'
;VTPEVTPEVTPEVTPEVMRLLAVLQGEMGRQELMQRLGLRDEKHFRQHYQQAAIALGVIEMTLPETPRSRLQKYRLTEAGRQMQAKRTAQ
;
A
#
# COMPACT_ATOMS: atom_id res chain seq x y z
N VAL A 1 -0.48 -13.76 -35.79
CA VAL A 1 -1.59 -13.14 -35.03
C VAL A 1 -1.31 -13.37 -33.56
N THR A 2 -1.05 -12.31 -32.80
CA THR A 2 -0.81 -12.40 -31.35
C THR A 2 -1.82 -11.47 -30.70
N PRO A 3 -2.80 -11.97 -29.93
CA PRO A 3 -3.65 -11.11 -29.13
C PRO A 3 -2.99 -11.01 -27.76
N GLU A 4 -2.33 -9.91 -27.44
CA GLU A 4 -2.06 -9.61 -26.04
C GLU A 4 -2.72 -8.29 -25.69
N VAL A 5 -3.91 -8.46 -25.11
CA VAL A 5 -4.71 -7.44 -24.45
C VAL A 5 -3.87 -6.92 -23.28
N THR A 6 -3.34 -5.71 -23.40
CA THR A 6 -2.98 -4.90 -22.24
C THR A 6 -4.29 -4.36 -21.66
N PRO A 7 -4.80 -4.85 -20.51
CA PRO A 7 -5.65 -3.98 -19.73
C PRO A 7 -4.74 -2.84 -19.29
N GLU A 8 -5.03 -1.64 -19.78
CA GLU A 8 -4.50 -0.40 -19.24
C GLU A 8 -4.97 -0.33 -17.78
N VAL A 9 -4.20 -0.95 -16.88
CA VAL A 9 -4.43 -0.85 -15.44
C VAL A 9 -3.85 0.50 -15.05
N THR A 10 -4.59 1.58 -15.31
CA THR A 10 -4.58 2.69 -14.35
C THR A 10 -4.88 2.03 -13.01
N PRO A 11 -3.96 2.03 -12.05
CA PRO A 11 -4.24 1.42 -10.77
C PRO A 11 -5.37 2.25 -10.14
N GLU A 12 -6.58 1.72 -10.20
CA GLU A 12 -7.71 2.29 -9.50
C GLU A 12 -7.43 2.14 -8.00
N VAL A 13 -7.71 3.19 -7.23
CA VAL A 13 -7.46 3.14 -5.80
C VAL A 13 -8.49 2.21 -5.18
N THR A 14 -8.06 0.99 -4.85
CA THR A 14 -8.95 -0.02 -4.28
C THR A 14 -9.36 0.35 -2.83
N PRO A 15 -10.49 -0.17 -2.34
CA PRO A 15 -10.88 -0.01 -0.93
C PRO A 15 -9.82 -0.50 0.06
N GLU A 16 -9.04 -1.52 -0.30
CA GLU A 16 -7.91 -2.03 0.49
C GLU A 16 -6.82 -0.97 0.64
N VAL A 17 -6.43 -0.32 -0.45
CA VAL A 17 -5.43 0.74 -0.43
C VAL A 17 -5.94 1.93 0.39
N MET A 18 -7.20 2.32 0.22
CA MET A 18 -7.80 3.40 1.03
C MET A 18 -7.77 3.09 2.53
N ARG A 19 -8.09 1.83 2.91
CA ARG A 19 -8.00 1.38 4.31
C ARG A 19 -6.56 1.42 4.83
N LEU A 20 -5.58 1.01 4.01
CA LEU A 20 -4.17 1.09 4.37
C LEU A 20 -3.73 2.53 4.64
N LEU A 21 -4.05 3.44 3.73
CA LEU A 21 -3.70 4.86 3.86
C LEU A 21 -4.34 5.47 5.10
N ALA A 22 -5.54 5.04 5.50
CA ALA A 22 -6.21 5.56 6.69
C ALA A 22 -5.49 5.20 8.01
N VAL A 23 -4.82 4.04 8.07
CA VAL A 23 -4.15 3.57 9.29
C VAL A 23 -2.66 3.86 9.32
N LEU A 24 -2.03 4.05 8.16
CA LEU A 24 -0.59 4.25 8.04
C LEU A 24 -0.21 5.66 8.52
N GLN A 25 0.56 5.72 9.60
CA GLN A 25 1.05 6.96 10.22
C GLN A 25 2.54 6.83 10.52
N GLY A 26 3.34 7.81 10.12
CA GLY A 26 4.79 7.74 10.23
C GLY A 26 5.36 6.52 9.49
N GLU A 27 6.21 5.74 10.17
CA GLU A 27 6.77 4.50 9.65
C GLU A 27 6.24 3.30 10.42
N MET A 28 5.59 2.36 9.73
CA MET A 28 4.99 1.19 10.36
C MET A 28 5.49 -0.11 9.73
N GLY A 29 5.68 -1.12 10.56
CA GLY A 29 6.01 -2.47 10.12
C GLY A 29 4.80 -3.22 9.57
N ARG A 30 5.04 -4.31 8.84
CA ARG A 30 3.98 -5.18 8.31
C ARG A 30 3.01 -5.66 9.40
N GLN A 31 3.53 -6.19 10.50
CA GLN A 31 2.71 -6.75 11.57
C GLN A 31 1.82 -5.68 12.21
N GLU A 32 2.37 -4.49 12.46
CA GLU A 32 1.61 -3.37 13.01
C GLU A 32 0.48 -2.94 12.06
N LEU A 33 0.75 -2.85 10.75
CA LEU A 33 -0.27 -2.53 9.76
C LEU A 33 -1.38 -3.58 9.69
N MET A 34 -1.02 -4.86 9.66
CA MET A 34 -2.00 -5.95 9.68
C MET A 34 -2.86 -5.91 10.95
N GLN A 35 -2.25 -5.65 12.11
CA GLN A 35 -2.98 -5.50 13.37
C GLN A 35 -3.97 -4.34 13.33
N ARG A 36 -3.56 -3.15 12.87
CA ARG A 36 -4.46 -1.99 12.76
C ARG A 36 -5.59 -2.20 11.76
N LEU A 37 -5.35 -2.99 10.71
CA LEU A 37 -6.36 -3.36 9.72
C LEU A 37 -7.24 -4.54 10.13
N GLY A 38 -6.94 -5.20 11.26
CA GLY A 38 -7.63 -6.42 11.69
C GLY A 38 -7.39 -7.63 10.77
N LEU A 39 -6.30 -7.62 9.99
CA LEU A 39 -5.99 -8.67 9.01
C LEU A 39 -5.17 -9.79 9.65
N ARG A 40 -5.49 -11.03 9.26
CA ARG A 40 -4.75 -12.24 9.66
C ARG A 40 -4.01 -12.90 8.50
N ASP A 41 -4.50 -12.69 7.27
CA ASP A 41 -3.91 -13.27 6.07
C ASP A 41 -2.79 -12.37 5.53
N GLU A 42 -1.54 -12.82 5.68
CA GLU A 42 -0.37 -12.10 5.17
C GLU A 42 -0.33 -12.06 3.64
N LYS A 43 -0.77 -13.11 2.95
CA LYS A 43 -0.75 -13.16 1.49
C LYS A 43 -1.73 -12.13 0.94
N HIS A 44 -2.94 -12.07 1.52
CA HIS A 44 -3.94 -11.08 1.15
C HIS A 44 -3.46 -9.65 1.42
N PHE A 45 -2.89 -9.39 2.61
CA PHE A 45 -2.29 -8.09 2.92
C PHE A 45 -1.21 -7.70 1.90
N ARG A 46 -0.31 -8.62 1.58
CA ARG A 46 0.79 -8.34 0.65
C ARG A 46 0.28 -7.97 -0.74
N GLN A 47 -0.65 -8.74 -1.28
CA GLN A 47 -1.12 -8.56 -2.67
C GLN A 47 -2.04 -7.36 -2.82
N HIS A 48 -3.04 -7.22 -1.95
CA HIS A 48 -4.12 -6.26 -2.14
C HIS A 48 -3.92 -4.93 -1.41
N TYR A 49 -3.06 -4.89 -0.40
CA TYR A 49 -2.77 -3.66 0.35
C TYR A 49 -1.38 -3.15 0.00
N GLN A 50 -0.35 -3.90 0.37
CA GLN A 50 1.03 -3.43 0.29
C GLN A 50 1.52 -3.25 -1.15
N GLN A 51 1.49 -4.31 -1.98
CA GLN A 51 1.99 -4.24 -3.35
C GLN A 51 1.14 -3.31 -4.20
N ALA A 52 -0.18 -3.34 -4.05
CA ALA A 52 -1.08 -2.40 -4.71
C ALA A 52 -0.74 -0.94 -4.37
N ALA A 53 -0.54 -0.61 -3.09
CA ALA A 53 -0.19 0.74 -2.65
C ALA A 53 1.22 1.18 -3.09
N ILE A 54 2.19 0.26 -3.15
CA ILE A 54 3.53 0.55 -3.68
C ILE A 54 3.46 0.80 -5.20
N ALA A 55 2.71 -0.04 -5.94
CA ALA A 55 2.52 0.13 -7.38
C ALA A 55 1.81 1.44 -7.73
N LEU A 56 0.88 1.87 -6.87
CA LEU A 56 0.23 3.18 -6.92
C LEU A 56 1.15 4.35 -6.56
N GLY A 57 2.34 4.09 -6.00
CA GLY A 57 3.27 5.13 -5.54
C GLY A 57 2.77 5.91 -4.32
N VAL A 58 1.82 5.37 -3.55
CA VAL A 58 1.19 6.07 -2.41
C VAL A 58 1.84 5.73 -1.08
N ILE A 59 2.56 4.62 -1.05
CA ILE A 59 3.47 4.27 0.03
C ILE A 59 4.81 3.87 -0.56
N GLU A 60 5.85 3.92 0.27
CA GLU A 60 7.19 3.49 -0.08
C GLU A 60 7.83 2.65 1.04
N MET A 61 8.87 1.90 0.67
CA MET A 61 9.70 1.11 1.58
C MET A 61 10.78 1.99 2.20
N THR A 62 11.02 1.86 3.50
CA THR A 62 12.13 2.57 4.17
C THR A 62 13.50 1.93 3.92
N LEU A 63 13.55 0.61 3.68
CA LEU A 63 14.77 -0.16 3.37
C LEU A 63 14.69 -0.84 1.98
N PRO A 64 14.66 -0.09 0.86
CA PRO A 64 14.48 -0.67 -0.46
C PRO A 64 15.60 -1.64 -0.87
N GLU A 65 16.81 -1.46 -0.36
CA GLU A 65 17.96 -2.34 -0.65
C GLU A 65 17.86 -3.72 0.03
N THR A 66 17.08 -3.81 1.11
CA THR A 66 16.89 -5.06 1.87
C THR A 66 15.41 -5.34 2.10
N PRO A 67 14.63 -5.63 1.05
CA PRO A 67 13.16 -5.71 1.11
C PRO A 67 12.64 -6.86 2.00
N ARG A 68 13.49 -7.85 2.29
CA ARG A 68 13.19 -8.97 3.20
C ARG A 68 13.64 -8.70 4.64
N SER A 69 14.14 -7.50 4.94
CA SER A 69 14.60 -7.13 6.28
C SER A 69 13.44 -7.21 7.29
N ARG A 70 13.75 -7.73 8.48
CA ARG A 70 12.81 -7.71 9.61
C ARG A 70 12.53 -6.28 10.10
N LEU A 71 13.43 -5.34 9.80
CA LEU A 71 13.30 -3.92 10.12
C LEU A 71 12.59 -3.14 9.00
N GLN A 72 12.13 -3.80 7.93
CA GLN A 72 11.40 -3.15 6.86
C GLN A 72 10.14 -2.47 7.39
N LYS A 73 10.03 -1.17 7.11
CA LYS A 73 8.82 -0.38 7.37
C LYS A 73 8.30 0.24 6.09
N TYR A 74 7.09 0.76 6.18
CA TYR A 74 6.40 1.47 5.12
C TYR A 74 5.99 2.84 5.64
N ARG A 75 5.97 3.82 4.75
CA ARG A 75 5.50 5.18 5.03
C ARG A 75 4.73 5.73 3.85
N LEU A 76 3.87 6.72 4.11
CA LEU A 76 3.17 7.45 3.06
C LEU A 76 4.16 8.25 2.21
N THR A 77 3.98 8.24 0.90
CA THR A 77 4.60 9.21 0.00
C THR A 77 3.82 10.52 0.04
N GLU A 78 4.30 11.53 -0.70
CA GLU A 78 3.53 12.76 -0.86
C GLU A 78 2.16 12.52 -1.49
N ALA A 79 2.10 11.69 -2.53
CA ALA A 79 0.84 11.30 -3.17
C ALA A 79 -0.11 10.60 -2.18
N GLY A 80 0.42 9.68 -1.35
CA GLY A 80 -0.38 9.01 -0.33
C GLY A 80 -0.93 9.97 0.73
N ARG A 81 -0.13 10.95 1.18
CA ARG A 81 -0.60 11.99 2.11
C ARG A 81 -1.70 12.86 1.50
N GLN A 82 -1.55 13.27 0.24
CA GLN A 82 -2.59 14.04 -0.45
C GLN A 82 -3.91 13.25 -0.56
N MET A 83 -3.84 11.95 -0.88
CA MET A 83 -5.02 11.09 -0.91
C MET A 83 -5.65 10.88 0.45
N GLN A 84 -4.84 10.67 1.49
CA GLN A 84 -5.31 10.56 2.86
C GLN A 84 -6.03 11.85 3.29
N ALA A 85 -5.49 13.02 2.96
CA ALA A 85 -6.08 14.32 3.27
C ALA A 85 -7.42 14.54 2.52
N LYS A 86 -7.48 14.21 1.22
CA LYS A 86 -8.72 14.29 0.42
C LYS A 86 -9.85 13.42 0.96
N ARG A 87 -9.52 12.32 1.64
CA ARG A 87 -10.50 11.45 2.29
C ARG A 87 -11.04 12.07 3.59
N THR A 88 -10.20 12.71 4.40
CA THR A 88 -10.63 13.34 5.65
C THR A 88 -11.48 14.58 5.42
N ALA A 89 -11.40 15.17 4.23
CA ALA A 89 -12.17 16.36 3.83
C ALA A 89 -13.54 16.04 3.20
N GLN A 90 -13.92 14.77 3.07
CA GLN A 90 -15.23 14.29 2.57
C GLN A 90 -16.02 13.63 3.70
#